data_AF-A0A521H8K9-F1
#
_entry.id   AF-A0A521H8K9-F1
#
_cell.length_a   1.000
_cell.length_b   1.000
_cell.length_c   1.000
_cell.angle_alpha   90.00
_cell.angle_beta   90.00
_cell.angle_gamma   90.00
#
_symmetry.space_group_name_H-M   'P 1'
#
loop_
_entity.id
_entity.type
_entity.pdbx_description
1 polymer ?
#
loop_
_entity_poly.entity_id
_entity_poly.type
_entity_poly.pdbx_seq_one_letter_code
_entity_poly.pdbx_strand_id
1 'polypeptide(L)'
;MSLVRQPSLWRALGRGLCCRCPLCGKGRVFPRGFRPQRCCAACGWRYERGSGYFLGGNEINLVATFPVGVGAYLVAQSVLGDGVLAPLVGGLAAGLFALAFARPARALFYALDCWADPLRPDDDDHGSSRDWTGRRTDPFPVGSVCLRLPPELNLEPRSWPQQWPGTPSPRRGSGRTSAGPGPGPGASGW
;
A
#
# COMPACT_ATOMS: atom_id res chain seq x y z
N MET A 1 25.09 7.39 18.92
CA MET A 1 24.04 7.67 17.92
C MET A 1 24.42 6.98 16.62
N SER A 2 23.89 5.79 16.37
CA SER A 2 24.28 4.98 15.22
C SER A 2 23.46 5.40 14.01
N LEU A 3 23.98 6.33 13.19
CA LEU A 3 23.42 6.59 11.87
C LEU A 3 23.31 5.26 11.13
N VAL A 4 22.09 4.81 10.85
CA VAL A 4 21.88 3.63 10.01
C VAL A 4 22.47 3.97 8.64
N ARG A 5 23.59 3.34 8.30
CA ARG A 5 24.35 3.66 7.08
C ARG A 5 23.49 3.34 5.87
N GLN A 6 22.99 4.40 5.21
CA GLN A 6 22.12 4.26 4.05
C GLN A 6 22.86 3.52 2.92
N PRO A 7 22.21 2.53 2.28
CA PRO A 7 22.75 1.93 1.07
C PRO A 7 22.73 2.98 -0.05
N SER A 8 23.75 2.96 -0.92
CA SER A 8 23.67 3.66 -2.21
C SER A 8 22.43 3.18 -2.98
N LEU A 9 21.76 4.09 -3.69
CA LEU A 9 20.55 3.80 -4.50
C LEU A 9 20.68 2.50 -5.31
N TRP A 10 21.77 2.34 -6.08
CA TRP A 10 22.01 1.15 -6.90
C TRP A 10 22.08 -0.15 -6.10
N ARG A 11 22.67 -0.11 -4.90
CA ARG A 11 22.75 -1.27 -4.00
C ARG A 11 21.38 -1.59 -3.40
N ALA A 12 20.58 -0.58 -3.08
CA ALA A 12 19.20 -0.77 -2.62
C ALA A 12 18.34 -1.38 -3.72
N LEU A 13 18.40 -0.83 -4.94
CA LEU A 13 17.68 -1.34 -6.11
C LEU A 13 18.09 -2.78 -6.45
N GLY A 14 19.39 -3.09 -6.47
CA GLY A 14 19.87 -4.46 -6.70
C GLY A 14 19.34 -5.45 -5.65
N ARG A 15 19.27 -5.03 -4.38
CA ARG A 15 18.64 -5.84 -3.31
C ARG A 15 17.14 -5.99 -3.53
N GLY A 16 16.46 -4.93 -3.97
CA GLY A 16 15.03 -4.94 -4.33
C GLY A 16 14.73 -5.94 -5.45
N LEU A 17 15.51 -5.93 -6.53
CA LEU A 17 15.41 -6.92 -7.62
C LEU A 17 15.56 -8.36 -7.12
N CYS A 18 16.50 -8.59 -6.19
CA CYS A 18 16.67 -9.90 -5.55
C CYS A 18 15.63 -10.22 -4.45
N CYS A 19 14.60 -9.39 -4.27
CA CYS A 19 13.59 -9.52 -3.21
C CYS A 19 14.21 -9.60 -1.80
N ARG A 20 15.30 -8.86 -1.57
CA ARG A 20 16.00 -8.72 -0.29
C ARG A 20 15.73 -7.37 0.35
N CYS A 21 15.93 -7.30 1.66
CA CYS A 21 15.83 -6.06 2.42
C CYS A 21 16.79 -5.00 1.83
N PRO A 22 16.32 -3.81 1.44
CA PRO A 22 17.17 -2.77 0.85
C PRO A 22 18.22 -2.26 1.85
N LEU A 23 17.85 -2.17 3.13
CA LEU A 23 18.70 -1.67 4.22
C LEU A 23 19.84 -2.64 4.57
N CYS A 24 19.50 -3.85 5.05
CA CYS A 24 20.50 -4.81 5.54
C CYS A 24 20.96 -5.85 4.50
N GLY A 25 20.20 -6.09 3.42
CA GLY A 25 20.49 -7.11 2.41
C GLY A 25 20.27 -8.57 2.85
N LYS A 26 20.09 -8.84 4.15
CA LYS A 26 19.99 -10.20 4.70
C LYS A 26 18.56 -10.78 4.63
N GLY A 27 17.57 -10.01 5.06
CA GLY A 27 16.17 -10.45 5.10
C GLY A 27 15.56 -10.64 3.70
N ARG A 28 14.62 -11.58 3.57
CA ARG A 28 13.79 -11.75 2.37
C ARG A 28 12.49 -10.97 2.54
N VAL A 29 12.09 -10.21 1.52
CA VAL A 29 10.81 -9.49 1.51
C VAL A 29 9.65 -10.49 1.41
N PHE A 30 9.82 -11.51 0.56
CA PHE A 30 8.85 -12.56 0.30
C PHE A 30 9.42 -13.92 0.71
N PRO A 31 9.31 -14.34 1.98
CA PRO A 31 9.80 -15.64 2.43
C PRO A 31 8.96 -16.79 1.88
N ARG A 32 7.64 -16.61 1.74
CA ARG A 32 6.70 -17.59 1.17
C ARG A 32 5.57 -16.86 0.43
N GLY A 33 5.26 -17.30 -0.80
CA GLY A 33 4.14 -16.77 -1.59
C GLY A 33 4.31 -15.31 -2.03
N PHE A 34 3.19 -14.62 -2.21
CA PHE A 34 3.11 -13.24 -2.75
C PHE A 34 2.87 -12.17 -1.68
N ARG A 35 2.78 -12.56 -0.41
CA ARG A 35 2.57 -11.62 0.69
C ARG A 35 3.93 -11.15 1.23
N PRO A 36 4.23 -9.84 1.20
CA PRO A 36 5.44 -9.33 1.80
C PRO A 36 5.37 -9.53 3.32
N GLN A 37 6.51 -9.70 3.96
CA GLN A 37 6.58 -9.58 5.41
C GLN A 37 6.23 -8.15 5.81
N ARG A 38 5.64 -7.98 6.99
CA ARG A 38 5.46 -6.62 7.55
C ARG A 38 6.81 -5.96 7.83
N CYS A 39 7.76 -6.74 8.36
CA CYS A 39 9.08 -6.25 8.74
C CYS A 39 10.20 -7.25 8.45
N CYS A 40 11.42 -6.73 8.30
CA CYS A 40 12.61 -7.53 8.04
C CYS A 40 13.07 -8.30 9.29
N ALA A 41 13.11 -9.63 9.23
CA ALA A 41 13.54 -10.48 10.35
C ALA A 41 14.97 -10.19 10.86
N ALA A 42 15.86 -9.66 10.02
CA ALA A 42 17.25 -9.38 10.39
C ALA A 42 17.50 -7.99 10.99
N CYS A 43 16.74 -6.96 10.60
CA CYS A 43 17.01 -5.58 10.99
C CYS A 43 15.79 -4.81 11.50
N GLY A 44 14.60 -5.41 11.48
CA GLY A 44 13.36 -4.79 11.96
C GLY A 44 12.74 -3.75 11.03
N TRP A 45 13.36 -3.44 9.89
CA TRP A 45 12.85 -2.45 8.93
C TRP A 45 11.45 -2.81 8.42
N ARG A 46 10.52 -1.84 8.42
CA ARG A 46 9.13 -2.03 8.00
C ARG A 46 8.97 -1.81 6.49
N TYR A 47 8.39 -2.79 5.79
CA TYR A 47 8.22 -2.75 4.34
C TYR A 47 7.00 -1.93 3.91
N GLU A 48 5.85 -2.15 4.56
CA GLU A 48 4.61 -1.40 4.31
C GLU A 48 4.38 -0.44 5.47
N ARG A 49 4.60 0.86 5.25
CA ARG A 49 4.34 1.92 6.26
C ARG A 49 2.90 2.41 6.24
N GLY A 50 2.18 2.21 5.13
CA GLY A 50 0.77 2.59 4.96
C GLY A 50 0.09 1.82 3.82
N SER A 51 -1.22 2.00 3.69
CA SER A 51 -2.05 1.30 2.68
C SER A 51 -1.69 1.62 1.23
N GLY A 52 -1.05 2.77 0.96
CA GLY A 52 -0.63 3.19 -0.38
C GLY A 52 0.60 2.46 -0.95
N TYR A 53 1.34 1.71 -0.13
CA TYR A 53 2.60 1.06 -0.54
C TYR A 53 2.38 -0.07 -1.55
N PHE A 54 1.18 -0.67 -1.55
CA PHE A 54 0.79 -1.63 -2.56
C PHE A 54 0.68 -0.99 -3.95
N LEU A 55 0.17 0.25 -4.00
CA LEU A 55 -0.05 0.99 -5.25
C LEU A 55 1.28 1.37 -5.90
N GLY A 56 2.25 1.85 -5.12
CA GLY A 56 3.57 2.21 -5.63
C GLY A 56 4.32 1.04 -6.28
N GLY A 57 4.24 -0.16 -5.68
CA GLY A 57 4.79 -1.37 -6.31
C GLY A 57 4.05 -1.79 -7.59
N ASN A 58 2.75 -1.53 -7.67
CA ASN A 58 1.95 -1.78 -8.87
C ASN A 58 2.29 -0.80 -10.01
N GLU A 59 2.54 0.47 -9.69
CA GLU A 59 2.95 1.49 -10.66
C GLU A 59 4.29 1.13 -11.32
N ILE A 60 5.29 0.71 -10.53
CA ILE A 60 6.57 0.23 -11.07
C ILE A 60 6.35 -0.98 -11.99
N ASN A 61 5.48 -1.92 -11.61
CA ASN A 61 5.17 -3.09 -12.42
C ASN A 61 4.54 -2.68 -13.76
N LEU A 62 3.59 -1.74 -13.74
CA LEU A 62 2.90 -1.25 -14.93
C LEU A 62 3.88 -0.55 -15.89
N VAL A 63 4.71 0.35 -15.38
CA VAL A 63 5.71 1.09 -16.17
C VAL A 63 6.70 0.14 -16.84
N ALA A 64 7.11 -0.95 -16.15
CA ALA A 64 7.99 -1.95 -16.74
C ALA A 64 7.26 -2.89 -17.72
N THR A 65 6.01 -3.23 -17.45
CA THR A 65 5.23 -4.17 -18.27
C THR A 65 4.84 -3.59 -19.62
N PHE A 66 4.49 -2.30 -19.66
CA PHE A 66 4.05 -1.64 -20.88
C PHE A 66 5.06 -1.77 -22.05
N PRO A 67 6.34 -1.38 -21.91
CA PRO A 67 7.31 -1.51 -22.99
C PRO A 67 7.59 -2.96 -23.36
N VAL A 68 7.48 -3.92 -22.42
CA VAL A 68 7.62 -5.35 -22.71
C VAL A 68 6.48 -5.82 -23.62
N GLY A 69 5.24 -5.45 -23.32
CA GLY A 69 4.08 -5.79 -24.14
C GLY A 69 4.13 -5.17 -25.53
N VAL A 70 4.44 -3.87 -25.60
CA VAL A 70 4.57 -3.14 -26.86
C VAL A 70 5.72 -3.70 -27.69
N GLY A 71 6.89 -3.94 -27.09
CA GLY A 71 8.03 -4.52 -27.78
C GLY A 71 7.73 -5.92 -28.33
N ALA A 72 7.12 -6.78 -27.52
CA ALA A 72 6.71 -8.12 -27.96
C ALA A 72 5.68 -8.07 -29.09
N TYR A 73 4.71 -7.14 -29.02
CA TYR A 73 3.75 -6.90 -30.10
C TYR A 73 4.46 -6.48 -31.39
N LEU A 74 5.34 -5.47 -31.35
CA LEU A 74 6.03 -4.98 -32.54
C LEU A 74 6.94 -6.05 -33.18
N VAL A 75 7.61 -6.84 -32.36
CA VAL A 75 8.41 -7.99 -32.85
C VAL A 75 7.49 -9.04 -33.49
N ALA A 76 6.40 -9.43 -32.82
CA ALA A 76 5.46 -10.40 -33.35
C ALA A 76 4.81 -9.91 -34.65
N GLN A 77 4.45 -8.63 -34.72
CA GLN A 77 3.91 -7.96 -35.90
C GLN A 77 4.88 -8.06 -37.09
N SER A 78 6.18 -7.86 -36.86
CA SER A 78 7.20 -7.95 -37.92
C SER A 78 7.40 -9.36 -38.49
N VAL A 79 7.03 -10.40 -37.75
CA VAL A 79 7.24 -11.81 -38.12
C VAL A 79 5.94 -12.48 -38.58
N LEU A 80 4.82 -12.16 -37.93
CA LEU A 80 3.51 -12.82 -38.08
C LEU A 80 2.51 -12.01 -38.91
N GLY A 81 2.81 -10.73 -39.22
CA GLY A 81 1.93 -9.82 -39.95
C GLY A 81 0.75 -9.29 -39.12
N ASP A 82 -0.21 -8.65 -39.80
CA ASP A 82 -1.37 -7.94 -39.21
C ASP A 82 -2.48 -8.84 -38.62
N GLY A 83 -2.17 -10.10 -38.34
CA GLY A 83 -3.12 -11.04 -37.77
C GLY A 83 -3.33 -10.90 -36.26
N VAL A 84 -4.35 -11.58 -35.74
CA VAL A 84 -4.67 -11.62 -34.30
C VAL A 84 -3.53 -12.19 -33.43
N LEU A 85 -2.60 -12.93 -34.03
CA LEU A 85 -1.49 -13.56 -33.31
C LEU A 85 -0.52 -12.54 -32.71
N ALA A 86 -0.23 -11.43 -33.41
CA ALA A 86 0.69 -10.41 -32.91
C ALA A 86 0.22 -9.75 -31.59
N PRO A 87 -1.02 -9.23 -31.48
CA PRO A 87 -1.50 -8.68 -30.21
C PRO A 87 -1.66 -9.74 -29.12
N LEU A 88 -1.96 -11.01 -29.47
CA LEU A 88 -1.99 -12.10 -28.50
C LEU A 88 -0.59 -12.38 -27.91
N VAL A 89 0.44 -12.40 -28.74
CA VAL A 89 1.83 -12.54 -28.28
C VAL A 89 2.23 -11.36 -27.38
N GLY A 90 1.91 -10.13 -27.78
CA GLY A 90 2.17 -8.95 -26.97
C GLY A 90 1.45 -8.99 -25.61
N GLY A 91 0.17 -9.34 -25.60
CA GLY A 91 -0.63 -9.48 -24.38
C GLY A 91 -0.15 -10.60 -23.45
N LEU A 92 0.20 -11.76 -24.01
CA LEU A 92 0.75 -12.89 -23.25
C LEU A 92 2.11 -12.54 -22.65
N ALA A 93 3.01 -11.92 -23.43
CA ALA A 93 4.32 -11.48 -22.95
C ALA A 93 4.16 -10.46 -21.81
N ALA A 94 3.30 -9.46 -21.97
CA ALA A 94 2.99 -8.48 -20.94
C ALA A 94 2.43 -9.13 -19.67
N GLY A 95 1.44 -10.02 -19.80
CA GLY A 95 0.81 -10.70 -18.67
C GLY A 95 1.79 -11.59 -17.90
N LEU A 96 2.57 -12.42 -18.60
CA LEU A 96 3.58 -13.27 -17.98
C LEU A 96 4.67 -12.44 -17.29
N PHE A 97 5.13 -11.37 -17.94
CA PHE A 97 6.11 -10.46 -17.35
C PHE A 97 5.54 -9.77 -16.10
N ALA A 98 4.34 -9.22 -16.15
CA ALA A 98 3.70 -8.55 -15.02
C ALA A 98 3.56 -9.46 -13.80
N LEU A 99 3.23 -10.75 -14.03
CA LEU A 99 3.12 -11.75 -12.96
C LEU A 99 4.48 -12.10 -12.36
N ALA A 100 5.51 -12.27 -13.20
CA ALA A 100 6.87 -12.56 -12.76
C ALA A 100 7.51 -11.36 -12.04
N PHE A 101 7.26 -10.15 -12.53
CA PHE A 101 7.87 -8.91 -12.07
C PHE A 101 7.13 -8.24 -10.91
N ALA A 102 5.88 -8.62 -10.61
CA ALA A 102 5.11 -8.06 -9.49
C ALA A 102 5.83 -8.14 -8.13
N ARG A 103 6.60 -9.20 -7.88
CA ARG A 103 7.39 -9.35 -6.63
C ARG A 103 8.61 -8.42 -6.62
N PRO A 104 9.50 -8.46 -7.63
CA PRO A 104 10.58 -7.48 -7.78
C PRO A 104 10.09 -6.02 -7.74
N ALA A 105 8.97 -5.70 -8.40
CA ALA A 105 8.43 -4.35 -8.47
C ALA A 105 8.08 -3.78 -7.08
N ARG A 106 7.43 -4.58 -6.22
CA ARG A 106 7.17 -4.19 -4.83
C ARG A 106 8.46 -4.01 -4.04
N ALA A 107 9.41 -4.93 -4.18
CA ALA A 107 10.68 -4.84 -3.48
C ALA A 107 11.55 -3.67 -3.96
N LEU A 108 11.44 -3.28 -5.24
CA LEU A 108 12.04 -2.08 -5.81
C LEU A 108 11.40 -0.82 -5.24
N PHE A 109 10.07 -0.77 -5.12
CA PHE A 109 9.38 0.34 -4.47
C PHE A 109 9.87 0.53 -3.03
N TYR A 110 9.98 -0.55 -2.26
CA TYR A 110 10.55 -0.51 -0.91
C TYR A 110 12.01 -0.02 -0.90
N ALA A 111 12.80 -0.36 -1.92
CA ALA A 111 14.17 0.11 -2.04
C ALA A 111 14.26 1.61 -2.34
N LEU A 112 13.38 2.12 -3.21
CA LEU A 112 13.24 3.54 -3.52
C LEU A 112 12.76 4.31 -2.29
N ASP A 113 11.74 3.83 -1.59
CA ASP A 113 11.24 4.40 -0.34
C ASP A 113 12.33 4.45 0.73
N CYS A 114 13.08 3.36 0.90
CA CYS A 114 14.18 3.31 1.87
C CYS A 114 15.28 4.35 1.58
N TRP A 115 15.51 4.67 0.30
CA TRP A 115 16.51 5.66 -0.10
C TRP A 115 15.96 7.09 -0.04
N ALA A 116 14.71 7.31 -0.47
CA ALA A 116 14.06 8.61 -0.51
C ALA A 116 13.66 9.11 0.88
N ASP A 117 13.18 8.20 1.72
CA ASP A 117 12.82 8.45 3.11
C ASP A 117 13.68 7.57 4.05
N PRO A 118 14.94 7.98 4.27
CA PRO A 118 15.88 7.25 5.09
C PRO A 118 15.42 7.25 6.55
N LEU A 119 15.47 6.09 7.18
CA LEU A 119 15.13 5.87 8.58
C LEU A 119 15.86 6.86 9.52
N ARG A 120 15.17 7.88 10.04
CA ARG A 120 15.69 8.71 11.13
C ARG A 120 15.22 8.12 12.47
N PRO A 121 16.12 7.96 13.45
CA PRO A 121 15.76 7.45 14.78
C PRO A 121 14.79 8.37 15.55
N ASP A 122 14.77 9.66 15.22
CA ASP A 122 13.99 10.70 15.91
C ASP A 122 12.68 11.03 15.19
N ASP A 123 12.34 10.32 14.11
CA ASP A 123 11.00 10.37 13.51
C ASP A 123 10.07 9.49 14.35
N ASP A 124 9.94 9.85 15.63
CA ASP A 124 8.74 9.58 16.42
C ASP A 124 7.64 10.46 15.82
N ASP A 125 7.19 10.12 14.61
CA ASP A 125 6.03 10.77 14.01
C ASP A 125 4.84 10.50 14.93
N HIS A 126 4.66 11.41 15.89
CA HIS A 126 3.40 11.75 16.53
C HIS A 126 2.51 12.49 15.51
N GLY A 127 2.63 12.14 14.23
CA GLY A 127 1.67 12.40 13.17
C GLY A 127 0.41 11.58 13.43
N SER A 128 -0.22 11.86 14.57
CA SER A 128 -1.61 11.56 14.84
C SER A 128 -2.37 12.23 13.72
N SER A 129 -2.77 11.46 12.71
CA SER A 129 -3.75 11.91 11.73
C SER A 129 -5.06 12.02 12.50
N ARG A 130 -5.27 13.19 13.12
CA ARG A 130 -6.51 13.49 13.81
C ARG A 130 -7.55 13.76 12.75
N ASP A 131 -8.71 13.14 12.84
CA ASP A 131 -9.84 13.61 12.04
C ASP A 131 -10.19 15.05 12.44
N TRP A 132 -11.16 15.65 11.74
CA TRP A 132 -11.68 16.98 12.07
C TRP A 132 -12.23 17.11 13.50
N THR A 133 -12.43 16.00 14.22
CA THR A 133 -12.88 15.96 15.62
C THR A 133 -11.74 15.81 16.63
N GLY A 134 -10.48 15.78 16.17
CA GLY A 134 -9.32 15.60 17.04
C GLY A 134 -9.03 14.14 17.39
N ARG A 135 -9.77 13.17 16.83
CA ARG A 135 -9.64 11.75 17.17
C ARG A 135 -8.56 11.11 16.32
N ARG A 136 -7.66 10.35 16.94
CA ARG A 136 -6.61 9.62 16.22
C ARG A 136 -7.25 8.61 15.26
N THR A 137 -7.03 8.75 13.97
CA THR A 137 -7.66 7.91 12.93
C THR A 137 -6.79 6.72 12.52
N ASP A 138 -5.49 6.79 12.77
CA ASP A 138 -4.50 5.77 12.46
C ASP A 138 -4.41 4.72 13.59
N PRO A 139 -4.81 3.45 13.33
CA PRO A 139 -4.71 2.37 14.32
C PRO A 139 -3.29 1.84 14.51
N PHE A 140 -2.34 2.24 13.65
CA PHE A 140 -0.99 1.67 13.59
C PHE A 140 0.06 2.75 13.81
N PRO A 141 1.13 2.47 14.58
CA PRO A 141 2.25 3.40 14.70
C PRO A 141 2.85 3.64 13.31
N VAL A 142 2.83 4.90 12.85
CA VAL A 142 3.60 5.39 11.71
C VAL A 142 5.06 5.43 12.13
N GLY A 143 5.71 4.27 12.07
CA GLY A 143 7.11 4.09 12.43
C GLY A 143 7.85 3.33 11.35
N SER A 144 9.05 3.82 11.02
CA SER A 144 9.97 3.28 10.02
C SER A 144 10.58 1.91 10.44
N VAL A 145 10.49 1.56 11.72
CA VAL A 145 10.89 0.26 12.29
C VAL A 145 9.66 -0.44 12.87
N CYS A 146 9.56 -1.77 12.73
CA CYS A 146 8.81 -2.53 13.72
C CYS A 146 9.55 -2.44 15.04
N LEU A 147 9.26 -1.42 15.85
CA LEU A 147 9.54 -1.50 17.27
C LEU A 147 8.94 -2.83 17.73
N ARG A 148 9.77 -3.69 18.33
CA ARG A 148 9.26 -4.75 19.19
C ARG A 148 8.42 -4.01 20.21
N LEU A 149 7.10 -4.07 20.09
CA LEU A 149 6.23 -3.53 21.13
C LEU A 149 6.71 -4.14 22.45
N PRO A 150 6.90 -3.34 23.51
CA PRO A 150 7.15 -3.90 24.82
C PRO A 150 6.02 -4.89 25.14
N PRO A 151 6.32 -6.03 25.79
CA PRO A 151 5.38 -7.14 25.98
C PRO A 151 4.05 -6.75 26.64
N GLU A 152 4.00 -5.57 27.25
CA GLU A 152 2.88 -4.98 27.97
C GLU A 152 1.82 -4.33 27.06
N LEU A 153 2.12 -4.13 25.77
CA LEU A 153 1.18 -3.67 24.75
C LEU A 153 0.71 -4.80 23.82
N ASN A 154 0.89 -6.06 24.23
CA ASN A 154 0.28 -7.22 23.57
C ASN A 154 -1.23 -7.19 23.84
N LEU A 155 -1.94 -6.30 23.13
CA LEU A 155 -3.39 -6.33 23.05
C LEU A 155 -3.77 -7.68 22.45
N GLU A 156 -4.11 -8.62 23.34
CA GLU A 156 -4.89 -9.78 22.96
C GLU A 156 -6.05 -9.30 22.06
N PRO A 157 -6.42 -10.06 21.02
CA PRO A 157 -7.61 -9.77 20.23
C PRO A 157 -8.85 -10.02 21.11
N ARG A 158 -9.09 -9.15 22.09
CA ARG A 158 -10.32 -9.07 22.87
C ARG A 158 -11.41 -8.73 21.88
N SER A 159 -12.18 -9.77 21.54
CA SER A 159 -13.53 -9.74 20.96
C SER A 159 -13.95 -8.38 20.42
N TRP A 160 -13.85 -8.22 19.11
CA TRP A 160 -14.42 -7.09 18.38
C TRP A 160 -15.84 -6.79 18.90
N PRO A 161 -16.14 -5.56 19.36
CA PRO A 161 -17.53 -5.17 19.51
C PRO A 161 -18.16 -5.17 18.12
N GLN A 162 -19.15 -6.04 17.91
CA GLN A 162 -19.96 -6.15 16.69
C GLN A 162 -20.77 -4.86 16.39
N GLN A 163 -20.67 -3.83 17.24
CA GLN A 163 -21.41 -2.59 17.15
C GLN A 163 -20.48 -1.41 17.42
N TRP A 164 -20.32 -0.56 16.41
CA TRP A 164 -19.59 0.70 16.52
C TRP A 164 -20.41 1.71 17.33
N PRO A 165 -19.85 2.39 18.34
CA PRO A 165 -20.53 3.48 19.02
C PRO A 165 -20.62 4.66 18.03
N GLY A 166 -21.72 4.75 17.29
CA GLY A 166 -21.97 5.85 16.36
C GLY A 166 -22.70 5.49 15.08
N THR A 167 -22.98 4.23 14.78
CA THR A 167 -23.91 3.91 13.67
C THR A 167 -25.32 4.30 14.11
N PRO A 168 -25.98 5.29 13.48
CA PRO A 168 -27.40 5.53 13.74
C PRO A 168 -28.14 4.26 13.32
N SER A 169 -28.91 3.67 14.24
CA SER A 169 -29.82 2.59 13.85
C SER A 169 -30.80 3.14 12.81
N PRO A 170 -31.20 2.36 11.79
CA PRO A 170 -32.30 2.77 10.95
C PRO A 170 -33.53 2.79 11.86
N ARG A 171 -34.00 3.98 12.24
CA ARG A 171 -35.27 4.10 12.97
C ARG A 171 -36.36 3.49 12.11
N ARG A 172 -36.85 2.32 12.53
CA ARG A 172 -38.14 1.78 12.12
C ARG A 172 -39.20 2.83 12.45
N GLY A 173 -39.67 3.54 11.43
CA GLY A 173 -40.81 4.44 11.55
C GLY A 173 -42.11 3.64 11.66
N SER A 174 -42.51 3.28 12.88
CA SER A 174 -43.90 2.96 13.21
C SER A 174 -44.59 4.26 13.64
N GLY A 175 -45.63 4.66 12.91
CA GLY A 175 -46.26 5.96 13.08
C GLY A 175 -47.09 6.14 14.35
N ARG A 176 -47.31 7.40 14.72
CA ARG A 176 -48.64 7.98 15.02
C ARG A 176 -48.56 9.50 15.13
N THR A 177 -49.34 10.15 14.27
CA THR A 177 -50.06 11.44 14.37
C THR A 177 -49.83 12.37 15.57
N SER A 178 -49.63 13.66 15.30
CA SER A 178 -50.59 14.71 15.70
C SER A 178 -50.29 16.05 15.02
N ALA A 179 -51.36 16.57 14.39
CA ALA A 179 -51.81 17.95 14.20
C ALA A 179 -50.81 19.10 13.93
N GLY A 180 -51.05 19.83 12.83
CA GLY A 180 -50.53 21.17 12.56
C GLY A 180 -51.10 22.26 13.49
N PRO A 181 -50.92 23.57 13.17
CA PRO A 181 -51.32 24.14 11.88
C PRO A 181 -50.25 25.04 11.22
N GLY A 182 -50.33 25.19 9.89
CA GLY A 182 -49.67 26.29 9.14
C GLY A 182 -50.54 27.56 9.16
N PRO A 183 -50.42 28.49 8.17
CA PRO A 183 -49.30 28.79 7.27
C PRO A 183 -48.98 30.32 7.23
N GLY A 184 -47.90 30.73 6.54
CA GLY A 184 -47.67 32.14 6.17
C GLY A 184 -46.37 32.36 5.37
N PRO A 185 -46.30 33.34 4.44
CA PRO A 185 -45.82 33.08 3.09
C PRO A 185 -44.51 33.78 2.68
N GLY A 186 -43.92 33.30 1.59
CA GLY A 186 -43.26 34.15 0.58
C GLY A 186 -41.75 34.25 0.65
N ALA A 187 -41.07 33.67 -0.35
CA ALA A 187 -40.30 34.42 -1.35
C ALA A 187 -39.35 33.48 -2.10
N SER A 188 -39.70 33.25 -3.37
CA SER A 188 -38.87 32.77 -4.46
C SER A 188 -37.68 33.70 -4.73
N GLY A 189 -36.55 33.13 -5.18
CA GLY A 189 -35.44 33.94 -5.73
C GLY A 189 -34.30 33.10 -6.29
N TRP A 190 -34.51 32.64 -7.53
CA TRP A 190 -33.56 32.35 -8.62
C TRP A 190 -32.31 31.50 -8.37
#